data_AF-G5BPB1-F1
#
_entry.id   AF-G5BPB1-F1
#
_cell.length_a   1.000
_cell.length_b   1.000
_cell.length_c   1.000
_cell.angle_alpha   90.00
_cell.angle_beta   90.00
_cell.angle_gamma   90.00
#
_symmetry.space_group_name_H-M   'P 1'
#
loop_
_entity.id
_entity.type
_entity.pdbx_description
1 polymer ?
#
loop_
_entity_poly.entity_id
_entity_poly.type
_entity_poly.pdbx_seq_one_letter_code
_entity_poly.pdbx_strand_id
1 'polypeptide(L)'
;MGTLAALVLVTLTWLAFGTEGSPILKEKEAKRLLRSRRQDRLSKPGFPDEPMREHLHHLLALEHHAEEQFLEHWLNPHCKPHCDRNTVHPV
;
A
#
# COMPACT_ATOMS: atom_id res chain seq x y z
N MET A 1 42.20 -30.87 -31.14
CA MET A 1 42.61 -30.76 -29.73
C MET A 1 42.62 -29.31 -29.23
N GLY A 2 43.28 -28.37 -29.93
CA GLY A 2 43.38 -26.97 -29.46
C GLY A 2 42.08 -26.15 -29.45
N THR A 3 41.17 -26.38 -30.40
CA THR A 3 39.89 -25.64 -30.49
C THR A 3 38.91 -26.02 -29.37
N LEU A 4 38.83 -27.30 -29.04
CA LEU A 4 38.02 -27.77 -27.90
C LEU A 4 38.59 -27.26 -26.58
N ALA A 5 39.92 -27.27 -26.41
CA ALA A 5 40.57 -26.71 -25.23
C ALA A 5 40.31 -25.20 -25.09
N ALA A 6 40.34 -24.45 -26.19
CA ALA A 6 40.03 -23.02 -26.20
C ALA A 6 38.57 -22.73 -25.81
N LEU A 7 37.61 -23.51 -26.32
CA LEU A 7 36.19 -23.38 -25.96
C LEU A 7 35.94 -23.71 -24.48
N VAL A 8 36.62 -24.73 -23.95
CA VAL A 8 36.55 -25.07 -22.51
C VAL A 8 37.13 -23.93 -21.66
N LEU A 9 38.25 -23.34 -22.05
CA LEU A 9 38.85 -22.22 -21.32
C LEU A 9 37.96 -20.97 -21.34
N VAL A 10 37.34 -20.66 -22.48
CA VAL A 10 36.42 -19.51 -22.62
C VAL A 10 35.14 -19.73 -21.80
N THR A 11 34.58 -20.93 -21.79
CA THR A 11 33.39 -21.24 -20.99
C THR A 11 33.70 -21.20 -19.48
N LEU A 12 34.87 -21.68 -19.06
CA LEU A 12 35.32 -21.62 -17.67
C LEU A 12 35.56 -20.19 -17.19
N THR A 13 36.18 -19.32 -18.00
CA THR A 13 36.35 -17.91 -17.62
C THR A 13 35.02 -17.20 -17.52
N TRP A 14 34.10 -17.43 -18.46
CA TRP A 14 32.76 -16.85 -18.40
C TRP A 14 31.96 -17.29 -17.16
N LEU A 15 32.05 -18.56 -16.77
CA LEU A 15 31.45 -19.03 -15.52
C LEU A 15 32.09 -18.36 -14.30
N ALA A 16 33.40 -18.19 -14.28
CA ALA A 16 34.10 -17.55 -13.16
C ALA A 16 33.69 -16.07 -12.97
N PHE A 17 33.48 -15.33 -14.06
CA PHE A 17 33.00 -13.94 -13.99
C PHE A 17 31.50 -13.83 -13.72
N GLY A 18 30.69 -14.80 -14.16
CA GLY A 18 29.24 -14.84 -13.90
C GLY A 18 28.86 -15.33 -12.50
N THR A 19 29.83 -15.85 -11.73
CA THR A 19 29.64 -16.39 -10.38
C THR A 19 30.17 -15.44 -9.30
N GLU A 20 30.05 -14.13 -9.50
CA GLU A 20 29.83 -13.21 -8.37
C GLU A 20 28.48 -13.57 -7.71
N GLY A 21 28.47 -14.75 -7.08
CA GLY A 21 27.42 -15.22 -6.22
C GLY A 21 27.21 -14.16 -5.17
N SER A 22 25.93 -13.87 -4.95
CA SER A 22 25.42 -12.82 -4.07
C SER A 22 26.41 -12.51 -2.95
N PRO A 23 26.87 -11.24 -2.78
CA PRO A 23 27.88 -10.93 -1.79
C PRO A 23 27.42 -11.55 -0.48
N ILE A 24 28.30 -12.34 0.17
CA ILE A 24 28.03 -12.92 1.49
C ILE A 24 27.65 -11.75 2.39
N LEU A 25 26.34 -11.57 2.52
CA LEU A 25 25.76 -10.37 3.08
C LEU A 25 26.11 -10.41 4.55
N LYS A 26 26.86 -9.41 5.02
CA LYS A 26 27.27 -9.38 6.43
C LYS A 26 26.01 -9.45 7.28
N GLU A 27 26.08 -10.20 8.37
CA GLU A 27 24.92 -10.47 9.25
C GLU A 27 24.15 -9.20 9.62
N LYS A 28 24.86 -8.08 9.81
CA LYS A 28 24.28 -6.75 10.08
C LYS A 28 23.43 -6.23 8.92
N GLU A 29 23.90 -6.36 7.69
CA GLU A 29 23.19 -5.95 6.49
C GLU A 29 21.99 -6.86 6.23
N ALA A 30 22.15 -8.18 6.43
CA ALA A 30 21.04 -9.14 6.36
C ALA A 30 19.95 -8.80 7.37
N LYS A 31 20.32 -8.54 8.62
CA LYS A 31 19.38 -8.13 9.67
C LYS A 31 18.73 -6.79 9.37
N ARG A 32 19.45 -5.84 8.75
CA ARG A 32 18.90 -4.54 8.34
C ARG A 32 17.83 -4.72 7.26
N LEU A 33 18.11 -5.51 6.23
CA LEU A 33 17.14 -5.83 5.18
C LEU A 33 15.92 -6.57 5.72
N LEU A 34 16.10 -7.51 6.66
CA LEU A 34 14.99 -8.21 7.30
C LEU A 34 14.16 -7.33 8.24
N ARG A 35 14.73 -6.24 8.77
CA ARG A 35 13.99 -5.25 9.56
C ARG A 35 13.16 -4.33 8.67
N SER A 36 13.73 -3.80 7.59
CA SER A 36 12.97 -2.96 6.65
C SER A 36 11.83 -3.74 6.00
N ARG A 37 12.07 -4.99 5.57
CA ARG A 37 11.01 -5.85 4.99
C ARG A 37 9.88 -6.22 5.95
N ARG A 38 10.11 -6.15 7.28
CA ARG A 38 9.05 -6.38 8.28
C ARG A 38 8.16 -5.15 8.48
N GLN A 39 8.66 -3.96 8.20
CA GLN A 39 7.90 -2.71 8.28
C GLN A 39 6.99 -2.50 7.07
N ASP A 40 7.40 -2.96 5.88
CA ASP A 40 6.58 -2.96 4.67
C ASP A 40 5.46 -4.01 4.66
N ARG A 41 5.41 -4.89 5.66
CA ARG A 41 4.33 -5.87 5.76
C ARG A 41 3.08 -5.14 6.21
N LEU A 42 2.01 -5.19 5.41
CA LEU A 42 0.65 -4.83 5.85
C LEU A 42 0.45 -5.37 7.27
N SER A 43 -0.07 -4.52 8.18
CA SER A 43 -0.31 -4.89 9.58
C SER A 43 -0.86 -6.31 9.68
N LYS A 44 -0.29 -7.10 10.59
CA LYS A 44 -0.74 -8.48 10.77
C LYS A 44 -2.23 -8.48 11.11
N PRO A 45 -3.05 -9.34 10.46
CA PRO A 45 -4.43 -9.53 10.86
C PRO A 45 -4.49 -10.00 12.32
N GLY A 46 -5.47 -9.50 13.07
CA GLY A 46 -5.68 -9.75 14.49
C GLY A 46 -5.08 -8.71 15.43
N PHE A 47 -4.73 -7.50 14.96
CA PHE A 47 -4.41 -6.41 15.89
C PHE A 47 -5.68 -5.97 16.63
N PRO A 48 -5.64 -5.71 17.95
CA PRO A 48 -6.84 -5.39 18.73
C PRO A 48 -7.63 -4.19 18.18
N ASP A 49 -6.96 -3.29 17.45
CA ASP A 49 -7.60 -2.09 16.89
C ASP A 49 -8.15 -2.30 15.46
N GLU A 50 -7.97 -3.47 14.83
CA GLU A 50 -8.58 -3.77 13.52
C GLU A 50 -10.10 -3.61 13.47
N PRO A 51 -10.90 -4.13 14.43
CA PRO A 51 -12.35 -3.92 14.40
C PRO A 51 -12.73 -2.44 14.51
N MET A 52 -11.96 -1.67 15.30
CA MET A 52 -12.18 -0.23 15.43
C MET A 52 -11.83 0.51 14.13
N ARG A 53 -10.76 0.11 13.45
CA ARG A 53 -10.33 0.70 12.18
C ARG A 53 -11.34 0.45 11.06
N GLU A 54 -11.84 -0.78 10.94
CA GLU A 54 -12.88 -1.13 9.95
C GLU A 54 -14.18 -0.38 10.22
N HIS A 55 -14.59 -0.31 11.49
CA HIS A 55 -15.76 0.45 11.89
C HIS A 55 -15.62 1.95 11.57
N LEU A 56 -14.45 2.55 11.85
CA LEU A 56 -14.18 3.95 11.52
C LEU A 56 -14.28 4.21 10.01
N HIS A 57 -13.72 3.34 9.17
CA HIS A 57 -13.84 3.47 7.71
C HIS A 57 -15.29 3.37 7.24
N HIS A 58 -16.09 2.50 7.85
CA HIS A 58 -17.52 2.41 7.57
C HIS A 58 -18.25 3.70 7.96
N LEU A 59 -17.98 4.25 9.15
CA LEU A 59 -18.57 5.51 9.60
C LEU A 59 -18.23 6.68 8.66
N LEU A 60 -16.98 6.78 8.20
CA LEU A 60 -16.54 7.78 7.22
C LEU A 60 -17.31 7.69 5.89
N ALA A 61 -17.59 6.48 5.41
CA ALA A 61 -18.39 6.30 4.20
C ALA A 61 -19.85 6.76 4.40
N LEU A 62 -20.43 6.48 5.57
CA LEU A 62 -21.77 6.96 5.92
C LEU A 62 -21.83 8.49 6.03
N GLU A 63 -20.82 9.11 6.62
CA GLU A 63 -20.71 10.57 6.71
C GLU A 63 -20.64 11.20 5.33
N HIS A 64 -19.79 10.66 4.44
CA HIS A 64 -19.69 11.14 3.07
C HIS A 64 -21.03 11.04 2.32
N HIS A 65 -21.72 9.90 2.41
CA HIS A 65 -23.04 9.75 1.79
C HIS A 65 -24.08 10.70 2.39
N ALA A 66 -24.03 10.96 3.70
CA ALA A 66 -24.91 11.93 4.33
C ALA A 66 -24.63 13.35 3.82
N GLU A 67 -23.37 13.73 3.62
CA GLU A 67 -22.99 15.01 3.02
C GLU A 67 -23.48 15.14 1.57
N GLU A 68 -23.33 14.08 0.77
CA GLU A 68 -23.83 14.02 -0.61
C GLU A 68 -25.35 14.20 -0.65
N GLN A 69 -26.09 13.41 0.12
CA GLN A 69 -27.56 13.48 0.20
C GLN A 69 -28.04 14.84 0.72
N PHE A 70 -27.34 15.38 1.70
CA PHE A 70 -27.58 16.71 2.20
C PHE A 70 -27.40 17.73 1.08
N LEU A 71 -26.27 17.71 0.37
CA LEU A 71 -25.98 18.64 -0.73
C LEU A 71 -26.99 18.52 -1.88
N GLU A 72 -27.36 17.30 -2.27
CA GLU A 72 -28.41 17.04 -3.26
C GLU A 72 -29.77 17.61 -2.82
N HIS A 73 -30.10 17.47 -1.53
CA HIS A 73 -31.33 18.02 -0.96
C HIS A 73 -31.35 19.56 -0.97
N TRP A 74 -30.22 20.23 -0.67
CA TRP A 74 -30.16 21.70 -0.71
C TRP A 74 -30.08 22.24 -2.15
N LEU A 75 -29.51 21.51 -3.10
CA LEU A 75 -29.38 21.93 -4.50
C LEU A 75 -30.57 21.56 -5.38
N ASN A 76 -31.53 20.79 -4.86
CA ASN A 76 -32.71 20.38 -5.61
C ASN A 76 -33.75 21.52 -5.68
N PRO A 77 -34.06 22.05 -6.88
CA PRO A 77 -34.99 23.17 -7.06
C PRO A 77 -36.46 22.83 -6.72
N HIS A 78 -36.77 21.56 -6.48
CA HIS A 78 -38.10 21.09 -6.05
C HIS A 78 -38.22 20.88 -4.53
N CYS A 79 -37.16 21.12 -3.76
CA CYS A 79 -37.22 21.03 -2.30
C CYS A 79 -38.02 22.20 -1.69
N LYS A 80 -38.69 21.93 -0.56
CA LYS A 80 -39.46 22.95 0.16
C LYS A 80 -38.52 24.03 0.73
N PRO A 81 -38.99 25.28 0.98
CA PRO A 81 -38.13 26.38 1.46
C PRO A 81 -37.44 26.15 2.82
N HIS A 82 -37.80 25.10 3.57
CA HIS A 82 -37.08 24.66 4.76
C HIS A 82 -35.77 23.91 4.45
N CYS A 83 -35.47 23.75 3.16
CA CYS A 83 -34.32 23.08 2.58
C CYS A 83 -33.38 24.10 1.94
N ASP A 84 -33.32 25.35 2.44
CA ASP A 84 -32.21 26.30 2.23
C ASP A 84 -31.37 26.49 3.53
N ARG A 85 -30.06 26.16 3.49
CA ARG A 85 -29.19 26.04 4.68
C ARG A 85 -28.94 27.41 5.29
N ASN A 86 -29.11 28.45 4.49
CA ASN A 86 -28.96 29.84 4.89
C ASN A 86 -30.25 30.43 5.45
N THR A 87 -31.38 29.73 5.29
CA THR A 87 -32.73 30.17 5.66
C THR A 87 -33.34 29.25 6.73
N VAL A 88 -32.49 28.60 7.54
CA VAL A 88 -32.93 27.82 8.69
C VAL A 88 -33.44 28.81 9.73
N HIS A 89 -34.75 28.75 10.04
CA HIS A 89 -35.32 29.44 11.20
C HIS A 89 -34.52 29.05 12.45
N PRO A 90 -34.02 30.01 13.25
CA PRO A 90 -33.34 29.67 14.49
C PRO A 90 -34.34 28.95 15.41
N VAL A 91 -33.91 27.82 15.96
CA VAL A 91 -34.56 27.19 17.13
C VAL A 91 -34.10 27.95 18.38
#